data_AF-A0A959TG51-F1
#
_entry.id   AF-A0A959TG51-F1
#
_cell.length_a   1.000
_cell.length_b   1.000
_cell.length_c   1.000
_cell.angle_alpha   90.00
_cell.angle_beta   90.00
_cell.angle_gamma   90.00
#
_symmetry.space_group_name_H-M   'P 1'
#
loop_
_entity.id
_entity.type
_entity.pdbx_description
1 polymer ?
#
loop_
_entity_poly.entity_id
_entity_poly.type
_entity_poly.pdbx_seq_one_letter_code
_entity_poly.pdbx_strand_id
1 'polypeptide(L)'
;VGVTVSESSAALTPASDAIIEAGALGLLPEALRLGRRARRIVFASLGISLLYNVGGLSFAIAGKLTPLVAAILMPLSSVTVVAFVSLGVWLAARPLRSPDRN
;
A
#
# COMPACT_ATOMS: atom_id res chain seq x y z
N VAL A 1 -8.55 -17.14 -2.25
CA VAL A 1 -9.05 -15.99 -3.05
C VAL A 1 -9.83 -16.54 -4.22
N GLY A 2 -11.16 -16.48 -4.17
CA GLY A 2 -12.03 -16.81 -5.29
C GLY A 2 -12.27 -15.57 -6.16
N VAL A 3 -12.08 -15.68 -7.47
CA VAL A 3 -12.24 -14.58 -8.42
C VAL A 3 -13.40 -14.91 -9.36
N THR A 4 -14.43 -14.07 -9.38
CA THR A 4 -15.58 -14.24 -10.26
C THR A 4 -15.41 -13.37 -11.51
N VAL A 5 -15.62 -13.97 -12.68
CA VAL A 5 -15.63 -13.27 -13.97
C VAL A 5 -17.07 -13.00 -14.38
N SER A 6 -17.40 -11.76 -14.76
CA SER A 6 -18.74 -11.40 -15.23
C SER A 6 -18.69 -10.61 -16.53
N GLU A 7 -19.61 -10.89 -17.46
CA GLU A 7 -19.81 -10.13 -18.71
C GLU A 7 -20.82 -8.99 -18.56
N SER A 8 -21.57 -8.95 -17.45
CA SER A 8 -22.56 -7.91 -17.19
C SER A 8 -22.60 -7.59 -15.69
N SER A 9 -22.95 -6.36 -15.33
CA SER A 9 -23.00 -5.81 -13.96
C SER A 9 -24.11 -6.42 -13.08
N ALA A 10 -24.37 -7.72 -13.19
CA ALA A 10 -25.26 -8.46 -12.32
C ALA A 10 -24.54 -8.75 -11.01
N ALA A 11 -25.15 -8.37 -9.90
CA ALA A 11 -24.63 -8.40 -8.54
C ALA A 11 -24.35 -9.83 -8.00
N LEU A 12 -23.31 -10.49 -8.51
CA LEU A 12 -22.75 -11.74 -7.96
C LEU A 12 -21.79 -11.47 -6.78
N THR A 13 -22.10 -10.43 -5.99
CA THR A 13 -21.25 -9.84 -4.95
C THR A 13 -21.15 -10.61 -3.61
N PRO A 14 -22.05 -11.51 -3.16
CA PRO A 14 -21.98 -11.96 -1.77
C PRO A 14 -20.85 -12.96 -1.44
N ALA A 15 -20.22 -13.59 -2.44
CA ALA A 15 -19.36 -14.76 -2.23
C ALA A 15 -17.96 -14.67 -2.87
N SER A 16 -17.57 -13.54 -3.46
CA SER A 16 -16.29 -13.42 -4.17
C SER A 16 -15.35 -12.38 -3.55
N ASP A 17 -14.06 -12.72 -3.44
CA ASP A 17 -13.01 -11.83 -2.92
C ASP A 17 -12.61 -10.75 -3.94
N ALA A 18 -12.88 -11.00 -5.23
CA ALA A 18 -12.65 -10.08 -6.32
C ALA A 18 -13.60 -10.37 -7.50
N ILE A 19 -14.08 -9.30 -8.15
CA ILE A 19 -14.90 -9.36 -9.36
C ILE A 19 -14.07 -8.77 -10.51
N ILE A 20 -13.99 -9.49 -11.62
CA ILE A 20 -13.29 -9.07 -12.83
C ILE A 20 -14.28 -9.05 -13.99
N GLU A 21 -14.31 -7.95 -14.71
CA GLU A 21 -15.06 -7.85 -15.96
C GLU A 21 -14.36 -8.68 -17.04
N ALA A 22 -15.11 -9.48 -17.81
CA ALA A 22 -14.55 -10.41 -18.79
C ALA A 22 -13.64 -9.70 -19.81
N GLY A 23 -13.99 -8.48 -20.24
CA GLY A 23 -13.16 -7.65 -21.12
C GLY A 23 -11.84 -7.16 -20.49
N ALA A 24 -11.74 -7.17 -19.17
CA ALA A 24 -10.55 -6.75 -18.41
C ALA A 24 -9.67 -7.92 -17.95
N LEU A 25 -9.99 -9.17 -18.31
CA LEU A 25 -9.20 -10.36 -17.97
C LEU A 25 -7.72 -10.24 -18.39
N GLY A 26 -7.44 -9.55 -19.49
CA GLY A 26 -6.08 -9.27 -19.95
C GLY A 26 -5.23 -8.44 -18.97
N LEU A 27 -5.86 -7.66 -18.09
CA LEU A 27 -5.19 -6.83 -17.08
C LEU A 27 -4.87 -7.61 -15.79
N LEU A 28 -5.46 -8.80 -15.60
CA LEU A 28 -5.30 -9.60 -14.39
C LEU A 28 -3.83 -9.93 -14.06
N PRO A 29 -2.98 -10.36 -15.01
CA PRO A 29 -1.56 -10.62 -14.72
C PRO A 29 -0.84 -9.38 -14.19
N GLU A 30 -1.15 -8.20 -14.72
CA GLU A 30 -0.51 -6.95 -14.33
C GLU A 30 -1.04 -6.45 -12.97
N ALA A 31 -2.34 -6.61 -12.70
CA ALA A 31 -2.94 -6.37 -11.39
C ALA A 31 -2.30 -7.26 -10.30
N LEU A 32 -2.08 -8.55 -10.58
CA LEU A 32 -1.38 -9.45 -9.66
C LEU A 32 0.09 -9.03 -9.45
N ARG A 33 0.78 -8.56 -10.49
CA ARG A 33 2.15 -8.02 -10.37
C ARG A 33 2.18 -6.76 -9.50
N LEU A 34 1.21 -5.86 -9.66
CA LEU A 34 1.05 -4.69 -8.79
C LEU A 34 0.81 -5.12 -7.34
N GLY A 35 -0.09 -6.08 -7.09
CA GLY A 35 -0.33 -6.61 -5.75
C GLY A 35 0.93 -7.15 -5.07
N ARG A 36 1.78 -7.89 -5.81
CA ARG A 36 3.08 -8.35 -5.31
C ARG A 36 4.06 -7.21 -5.02
N ARG A 37 4.04 -6.13 -5.80
CA ARG A 37 4.86 -4.92 -5.55
C ARG A 37 4.34 -4.15 -4.34
N ALA A 38 3.03 -3.96 -4.24
CA ALA A 38 2.37 -3.31 -3.11
C ALA A 38 2.71 -4.04 -1.80
N ARG A 39 2.67 -5.38 -1.79
CA ARG A 39 3.11 -6.17 -0.63
C ARG A 39 4.54 -5.84 -0.20
N ARG A 40 5.48 -5.72 -1.14
CA ARG A 40 6.87 -5.32 -0.82
C ARG A 40 6.95 -3.89 -0.27
N ILE A 41 6.19 -2.97 -0.82
CA ILE A 41 6.12 -1.58 -0.34
C ILE A 41 5.59 -1.53 1.10
N VAL A 42 4.57 -2.33 1.43
CA VAL A 42 4.04 -2.45 2.80
C VAL A 42 5.09 -2.99 3.76
N PHE A 43 5.80 -4.06 3.41
CA PHE A 43 6.87 -4.57 4.28
C PHE A 43 8.01 -3.56 4.45
N ALA A 44 8.36 -2.80 3.41
CA ALA A 44 9.34 -1.73 3.52
C ALA A 44 8.84 -0.59 4.43
N SER A 45 7.57 -0.20 4.33
CA SER A 45 7.00 0.87 5.17
C SER A 45 6.89 0.47 6.64
N LEU A 46 6.65 -0.81 6.93
CA LEU A 46 6.74 -1.36 8.28
C LEU A 46 8.17 -1.26 8.84
N GLY A 47 9.19 -1.51 8.01
CA GLY A 47 10.59 -1.30 8.40
C GLY A 47 10.89 0.16 8.76
N ILE A 48 10.37 1.12 7.97
CA ILE A 48 10.50 2.56 8.26
C ILE A 48 9.78 2.91 9.57
N SER A 49 8.55 2.44 9.76
CA SER A 49 7.77 2.67 10.98
C SER A 49 8.51 2.13 12.22
N LEU A 50 9.06 0.93 12.13
CA LEU A 50 9.84 0.34 13.22
C LEU A 50 11.06 1.19 13.57
N LEU A 51 11.78 1.72 12.57
CA LEU A 51 12.94 2.57 12.79
C LEU A 51 12.57 3.86 13.56
N TYR A 52 11.46 4.51 13.20
CA TYR A 52 10.96 5.68 13.94
C TYR A 52 10.57 5.34 15.37
N ASN A 53 9.90 4.20 15.58
CA ASN A 53 9.51 3.74 16.92
C ASN A 53 10.74 3.41 17.78
N VAL A 54 11.74 2.71 17.23
CA VAL A 54 13.00 2.41 17.93
C VAL A 54 13.77 3.68 18.25
N GLY A 55 13.81 4.65 17.33
CA GLY A 55 14.39 5.97 17.59
C GLY A 55 13.70 6.67 18.76
N GLY A 56 12.36 6.77 18.73
CA GLY A 56 11.57 7.35 19.81
C GLY A 56 11.76 6.64 21.15
N LEU A 57 11.77 5.30 21.14
CA LEU A 57 12.05 4.48 22.32
C LEU A 57 13.46 4.74 22.86
N SER A 58 14.47 4.88 22.00
CA SER A 58 15.85 5.18 22.41
C SER A 58 15.94 6.54 23.10
N PHE A 59 15.25 7.56 22.59
CA PHE A 59 15.14 8.86 23.25
C PHE A 59 14.42 8.79 24.60
N ALA A 60 13.38 7.95 24.71
CA ALA A 60 12.65 7.73 25.95
C ALA A 60 13.53 7.08 27.02
N ILE A 61 14.24 5.99 26.66
CA ILE A 61 15.14 5.28 27.58
C ILE A 61 16.32 6.18 28.01
N ALA A 62 16.82 7.03 27.12
CA ALA A 62 17.88 7.99 27.44
C ALA A 62 17.41 9.17 28.32
N GLY A 63 16.11 9.28 28.64
CA GLY A 63 15.55 10.39 29.40
C GLY A 63 15.55 11.73 28.66
N LYS A 64 15.80 11.72 27.34
CA LYS A 64 15.89 12.94 26.49
C LYS A 64 14.59 13.22 25.72
N LEU A 65 13.56 12.40 25.92
CA LEU A 65 12.27 12.58 25.27
C LEU A 65 11.51 13.73 25.94
N THR A 66 11.60 14.92 25.35
CA THR A 66 10.81 16.07 25.77
C THR A 66 9.41 16.04 25.15
N PRO A 67 8.40 16.67 25.78
CA PRO A 67 7.05 16.77 25.22
C PRO A 67 7.02 17.33 23.79
N LEU A 68 7.91 18.27 23.48
CA LEU A 68 8.05 18.86 22.15
C LEU A 68 8.57 17.86 21.12
N VAL A 69 9.61 17.08 21.47
CA VAL A 69 10.17 16.06 20.57
C VAL A 69 9.12 14.98 20.30
N ALA A 70 8.41 14.53 21.33
CA ALA A 70 7.33 13.55 21.16
C ALA A 70 6.20 14.08 20.25
N ALA A 71 5.78 15.33 20.45
CA ALA A 71 4.74 15.99 19.67
C ALA A 71 5.07 16.13 18.18
N ILE A 72 6.35 16.27 17.82
CA ILE A 72 6.80 16.36 16.42
C ILE A 72 7.09 14.97 15.84
N LEU A 73 7.76 14.11 16.60
CA LEU A 73 8.23 12.80 16.14
C LEU A 73 7.06 11.87 15.80
N MET A 74 6.01 11.88 16.61
CA MET A 74 4.87 10.98 16.43
C MET A 74 4.11 11.25 15.12
N PRO A 75 3.66 12.49 14.80
CA PRO A 75 3.02 12.75 13.51
C PRO A 75 3.96 12.61 12.32
N LEU A 76 5.26 12.96 12.47
CA LEU A 76 6.24 12.83 11.39
C LEU A 76 6.41 11.38 10.93
N SER A 77 6.38 10.42 11.86
CA SER A 77 6.46 9.00 11.54
C SER A 77 5.33 8.55 10.60
N SER A 78 4.08 8.95 10.90
CA SER A 78 2.90 8.59 10.11
C SER A 78 2.93 9.22 8.73
N VAL A 79 3.24 10.53 8.66
CA VAL A 79 3.33 11.26 7.37
C VAL A 79 4.37 10.61 6.45
N THR A 80 5.53 10.23 6.99
CA THR A 80 6.59 9.60 6.20
C THR A 80 6.16 8.25 5.65
N VAL A 81 5.52 7.42 6.47
CA VAL A 81 5.00 6.10 6.04
C VAL A 81 3.93 6.26 4.97
N VAL A 82 2.96 7.15 5.19
CA VAL A 82 1.87 7.39 4.23
C VAL A 82 2.39 7.94 2.91
N ALA A 83 3.32 8.91 2.96
CA ALA A 83 3.93 9.47 1.76
C ALA A 83 4.72 8.40 0.97
N PHE A 84 5.51 7.59 1.66
CA PHE A 84 6.27 6.50 1.04
C PHE A 84 5.36 5.46 0.38
N VAL A 85 4.32 4.99 1.08
CA VAL A 85 3.38 4.00 0.53
C VAL A 85 2.63 4.58 -0.66
N SER A 86 2.09 5.80 -0.53
CA SER A 86 1.31 6.44 -1.59
C SER A 86 2.14 6.66 -2.85
N LEU A 87 3.35 7.19 -2.70
CA LEU A 87 4.26 7.41 -3.82
C LEU A 87 4.73 6.09 -4.43
N GLY A 88 5.10 5.11 -3.60
CA GLY A 88 5.56 3.80 -4.05
C GLY A 88 4.49 3.06 -4.86
N VAL A 89 3.24 3.07 -4.40
CA VAL A 89 2.11 2.46 -5.12
C VAL A 89 1.81 3.24 -6.39
N TRP A 90 1.79 4.57 -6.33
CA TRP A 90 1.54 5.42 -7.50
C TRP A 90 2.57 5.17 -8.60
N LEU A 91 3.86 5.11 -8.25
CA LEU A 91 4.94 4.78 -9.20
C LEU A 91 4.81 3.35 -9.74
N ALA A 92 4.49 2.38 -8.88
CA ALA A 92 4.33 0.98 -9.28
C ALA A 92 3.12 0.75 -10.20
N ALA A 93 2.08 1.58 -10.09
CA ALA A 93 0.85 1.54 -10.87
C ALA A 93 0.89 2.38 -12.17
N ARG A 94 1.94 3.18 -12.41
CA ARG A 94 2.11 3.93 -13.66
C ARG A 94 2.00 3.08 -14.94
N PRO A 95 2.56 1.87 -15.01
CA PRO A 95 2.46 1.04 -16.22
C PRO A 95 1.02 0.62 -16.56
N LEU A 96 0.19 0.36 -15.54
CA LEU A 96 -1.23 0.00 -15.67
C LEU A 96 -2.12 1.16 -16.16
N ARG A 97 -1.61 2.40 -16.07
CA ARG A 97 -2.35 3.63 -16.40
C ARG A 97 -2.20 4.07 -17.84
N SER A 98 -1.44 3.35 -18.67
CA SER A 98 -1.34 3.58 -20.11
C SER A 98 -2.06 2.44 -20.84
N PRO A 99 -3.37 2.57 -21.13
CA PRO A 99 -4.14 1.56 -21.84
C PRO A 99 -3.84 1.52 -23.34
N ASP A 100 -2.90 2.32 -23.85
CA ASP A 100 -2.71 2.49 -25.29
C ASP A 100 -1.31 2.04 -25.71
N ARG A 101 -1.20 0.74 -26.00
CA ARG A 101 -0.32 0.25 -27.08
C ARG A 101 -0.75 -1.15 -27.52
N ASN A 102 -1.40 -1.16 -28.70
CA ASN A 102 -1.72 -2.26 -29.62
C ASN A 102 -3.16 -2.78 -29.56
#